data_AF-A0A1G2BA23-F1
#
_entry.id   AF-A0A1G2BA23-F1
#
_cell.length_a   1.000
_cell.length_b   1.000
_cell.length_c   1.000
_cell.angle_alpha   90.00
_cell.angle_beta   90.00
_cell.angle_gamma   90.00
#
_symmetry.space_group_name_H-M   'P 1'
#
loop_
_entity.id
_entity.type
_entity.pdbx_description
1 polymer ?
#
loop_
_entity_poly.entity_id
_entity_poly.type
_entity_poly.pdbx_seq_one_letter_code
_entity_poly.pdbx_strand_id
1 'polypeptide(L)'
;MKISLNRISLFYLTFSAVLYISFALYLYQTDVSFFRANVGIITAFLLFVPRLFYGQIEFLRFFSLNALAGFEIIVTTMISLNHLGALGFYESSQYYDMFLHFFLPFFITLILAGIFGADAYLHQKYNLRSIQIKALGLTIFLIVFWETFEYFGDQIFGTHMYGQTGESYDTLYDVLVGISSVLIVYFINQRYLRKIILWITNSAPTKSVKDS
;
A
#
# COMPACT_ATOMS: atom_id res chain seq x y z
N MET A 1 15.16 -16.07 -19.77
CA MET A 1 16.03 -15.33 -18.83
C MET A 1 15.90 -16.00 -17.46
N LYS A 2 16.98 -16.56 -16.89
CA LYS A 2 16.93 -17.20 -15.56
C LYS A 2 17.08 -16.12 -14.50
N ILE A 3 16.04 -15.89 -13.70
CA ILE A 3 16.11 -15.02 -12.52
C ILE A 3 16.86 -15.80 -11.44
N SER A 4 18.16 -15.53 -11.26
CA SER A 4 18.89 -16.05 -10.11
C SER A 4 18.70 -15.07 -8.96
N LEU A 5 17.94 -15.46 -7.93
CA LEU A 5 18.00 -14.78 -6.63
C LEU A 5 19.46 -14.76 -6.20
N ASN A 6 20.04 -13.57 -6.01
CA ASN A 6 21.41 -13.48 -5.54
C ASN A 6 21.45 -14.02 -4.08
N ARG A 7 22.61 -14.52 -3.65
CA ARG A 7 22.75 -15.15 -2.32
C ARG A 7 22.41 -14.19 -1.16
N ILE A 8 22.58 -12.88 -1.37
CA ILE A 8 22.22 -11.82 -0.43
C ILE A 8 20.68 -11.70 -0.35
N SER A 9 19.95 -11.89 -1.45
CA SER A 9 18.48 -11.93 -1.50
C SER A 9 17.89 -13.07 -0.73
N LEU A 10 18.43 -14.26 -0.97
CA LEU A 10 17.99 -15.44 -0.25
C LEU A 10 18.31 -15.29 1.23
N PHE A 11 19.51 -14.83 1.58
CA PHE A 11 19.88 -14.56 2.97
C PHE A 11 18.95 -13.57 3.64
N TYR A 12 18.65 -12.41 3.02
CA TYR A 12 17.77 -11.42 3.63
C TYR A 12 16.33 -11.91 3.73
N LEU A 13 15.75 -12.52 2.70
CA LEU A 13 14.39 -13.09 2.77
C LEU A 13 14.29 -14.18 3.83
N THR A 14 15.27 -15.09 3.89
CA THR A 14 15.31 -16.14 4.90
C THR A 14 15.54 -15.57 6.29
N PHE A 15 16.46 -14.62 6.47
CA PHE A 15 16.71 -13.95 7.74
C PHE A 15 15.48 -13.20 8.23
N SER A 16 14.81 -12.48 7.32
CA SER A 16 13.58 -11.73 7.56
C SER A 16 12.41 -12.64 7.93
N ALA A 17 12.23 -13.74 7.21
CA ALA A 17 11.22 -14.75 7.53
C ALA A 17 11.52 -15.44 8.86
N VAL A 18 12.79 -15.76 9.14
CA VAL A 18 13.21 -16.34 10.42
C VAL A 18 13.03 -15.34 11.56
N LEU A 19 13.35 -14.07 11.37
CA LEU A 19 13.11 -13.00 12.36
C LEU A 19 11.63 -12.85 12.62
N TYR A 20 10.81 -12.76 11.57
CA TYR A 20 9.36 -12.69 11.64
C TYR A 20 8.78 -13.88 12.39
N ILE A 21 9.15 -15.12 12.03
CA ILE A 21 8.67 -16.34 12.68
C ILE A 21 9.17 -16.43 14.12
N SER A 22 10.43 -16.08 14.39
CA SER A 22 11.01 -16.16 15.75
C SER A 22 10.40 -15.10 16.68
N PHE A 23 10.19 -13.88 16.19
CA PHE A 23 9.48 -12.83 16.93
C PHE A 23 8.02 -13.20 17.13
N ALA A 24 7.37 -13.75 16.10
CA ALA A 24 5.99 -14.18 16.21
C ALA A 24 5.84 -15.29 17.26
N LEU A 25 6.71 -16.30 17.26
CA LEU A 25 6.67 -17.38 18.25
C LEU A 25 7.03 -16.91 19.67
N TYR A 26 7.96 -15.95 19.82
CA TYR A 26 8.35 -15.39 21.12
C TYR A 26 7.24 -14.50 21.72
N LEU A 27 6.58 -13.68 20.89
CA LEU A 27 5.58 -12.71 21.36
C LEU A 27 4.14 -13.25 21.36
N TYR A 28 3.87 -14.41 20.75
CA TYR A 28 2.60 -15.15 20.91
C TYR A 28 2.31 -15.50 22.39
N GLN A 29 3.33 -15.44 23.26
CA GLN A 29 3.20 -15.60 24.71
C GLN A 29 2.95 -14.29 25.47
N THR A 30 2.90 -13.15 24.78
CA THR A 30 2.71 -11.80 25.36
C THR A 30 1.54 -11.06 24.68
N ASP A 31 1.12 -9.95 25.26
CA ASP A 31 0.02 -9.07 24.80
C ASP A 31 -0.12 -9.01 23.26
N VAL A 32 -1.30 -9.43 22.77
CA VAL A 32 -1.65 -9.59 21.35
C VAL A 32 -1.47 -8.28 20.57
N SER A 33 -1.67 -7.14 21.22
CA SER A 33 -1.54 -5.81 20.62
C SER A 33 -0.08 -5.45 20.32
N PHE A 34 0.84 -5.75 21.26
CA PHE A 34 2.27 -5.55 21.06
C PHE A 34 2.83 -6.49 19.98
N PHE A 35 2.35 -7.74 19.93
CA PHE A 35 2.68 -8.69 18.87
C PHE A 35 2.32 -8.13 17.48
N ARG A 36 1.07 -7.67 17.29
CA ARG A 36 0.58 -7.15 16.00
C ARG A 36 1.41 -5.95 15.54
N ALA A 37 1.74 -5.04 16.45
CA ALA A 37 2.55 -3.86 16.14
C ALA A 37 3.96 -4.23 15.67
N ASN A 38 4.65 -5.13 16.36
CA ASN A 38 6.02 -5.52 16.02
C ASN A 38 6.11 -6.33 14.72
N VAL A 39 5.22 -7.31 14.55
CA VAL A 39 5.05 -8.10 13.31
C VAL A 39 4.87 -7.17 12.11
N GLY A 40 4.07 -6.14 12.31
CA GLY A 40 3.80 -5.14 11.33
C GLY A 40 4.95 -4.21 10.97
N ILE A 41 5.64 -3.67 11.97
CA ILE A 41 6.85 -2.85 11.78
C ILE A 41 7.95 -3.66 11.10
N ILE A 42 8.12 -4.92 11.49
CA ILE A 42 9.04 -5.84 10.81
C ILE A 42 8.60 -6.00 9.35
N THR A 43 7.32 -6.29 9.09
CA THR A 43 6.78 -6.42 7.72
C THR A 43 7.02 -5.15 6.88
N ALA A 44 6.84 -3.96 7.45
CA ALA A 44 7.16 -2.68 6.80
C ALA A 44 8.64 -2.61 6.41
N PHE A 45 9.52 -3.01 7.32
CA PHE A 45 10.97 -3.08 7.06
C PHE A 45 11.31 -4.17 6.03
N LEU A 46 10.58 -5.28 6.00
CA LEU A 46 10.75 -6.35 5.02
C LEU A 46 10.30 -5.92 3.62
N LEU A 47 9.37 -4.98 3.50
CA LEU A 47 8.99 -4.40 2.20
C LEU A 47 10.05 -3.46 1.63
N PHE A 48 11.05 -3.06 2.44
CA PHE A 48 12.26 -2.38 1.98
C PHE A 48 13.33 -3.34 1.41
N VAL A 49 13.23 -4.64 1.72
CA VAL A 49 14.20 -5.67 1.31
C VAL A 49 14.26 -5.88 -0.21
N PRO A 50 13.15 -5.81 -0.99
CA PRO A 50 13.19 -5.83 -2.45
C PRO A 50 14.14 -4.80 -3.08
N ARG A 51 14.41 -3.66 -2.40
CA ARG A 51 15.36 -2.64 -2.84
C ARG A 51 16.78 -3.12 -3.00
N LEU A 52 17.19 -4.08 -2.18
CA LEU A 52 18.50 -4.73 -2.29
C LEU A 52 18.64 -5.57 -3.56
N PHE A 53 17.52 -5.82 -4.28
CA PHE A 53 17.43 -6.73 -5.42
C PHE A 53 16.85 -6.09 -6.69
N TYR A 54 16.33 -4.85 -6.63
CA TYR A 54 15.76 -4.17 -7.79
C TYR A 54 16.74 -3.99 -8.94
N GLY A 55 18.05 -3.98 -8.70
CA GLY A 55 19.06 -3.97 -9.76
C GLY A 55 18.95 -5.11 -10.79
N GLN A 56 18.12 -6.14 -10.55
CA GLN A 56 18.00 -7.33 -11.38
C GLN A 56 16.60 -7.61 -11.94
N ILE A 57 15.59 -6.76 -11.66
CA ILE A 57 14.20 -7.00 -12.08
C ILE A 57 13.84 -6.02 -13.20
N GLU A 58 13.13 -6.49 -14.24
CA GLU A 58 12.58 -5.66 -15.32
C GLU A 58 11.71 -4.49 -14.82
N PHE A 59 11.34 -4.47 -13.54
CA PHE A 59 10.65 -3.38 -12.85
C PHE A 59 11.37 -2.03 -12.99
N LEU A 60 12.72 -2.01 -13.03
CA LEU A 60 13.50 -0.78 -13.29
C LEU A 60 13.33 -0.23 -14.71
N ARG A 61 12.75 -1.00 -15.64
CA ARG A 61 12.38 -0.52 -16.99
C ARG A 61 11.18 0.43 -16.94
N PHE A 62 10.34 0.30 -15.90
CA PHE A 62 9.06 0.99 -15.78
C PHE A 62 9.10 2.15 -14.79
N PHE A 63 9.93 2.06 -13.75
CA PHE A 63 9.99 3.03 -12.66
C PHE A 63 11.40 3.62 -12.48
N SER A 64 11.45 4.93 -12.26
CA SER A 64 12.65 5.62 -11.80
C SER A 64 13.04 5.13 -10.42
N LEU A 65 14.34 5.08 -10.13
CA LEU A 65 14.82 4.75 -8.78
C LEU A 65 14.24 5.69 -7.71
N ASN A 66 14.03 6.96 -8.07
CA ASN A 66 13.41 7.95 -7.19
C ASN A 66 11.92 7.63 -6.93
N ALA A 67 11.19 7.17 -7.95
CA ALA A 67 9.79 6.78 -7.79
C ALA A 67 9.61 5.53 -6.96
N LEU A 68 10.46 4.52 -7.17
CA LEU A 68 10.49 3.33 -6.33
C LEU A 68 10.78 3.67 -4.88
N ALA A 69 11.82 4.48 -4.64
CA ALA A 69 12.13 4.94 -3.28
C ALA A 69 10.96 5.72 -2.66
N GLY A 70 10.27 6.56 -3.43
CA GLY A 70 9.08 7.27 -2.96
C GLY A 70 7.93 6.33 -2.58
N PHE A 71 7.64 5.33 -3.41
CA PHE A 71 6.61 4.32 -3.12
C PHE A 71 6.95 3.47 -1.91
N GLU A 72 8.21 3.03 -1.78
CA GLU A 72 8.70 2.32 -0.60
C GLU A 72 8.48 3.14 0.68
N ILE A 73 8.88 4.42 0.66
CA ILE A 73 8.70 5.32 1.81
C ILE A 73 7.21 5.45 2.16
N ILE A 74 6.35 5.67 1.17
CA ILE A 74 4.90 5.77 1.38
C ILE A 74 4.34 4.48 1.98
N VAL A 75 4.60 3.32 1.36
CA VAL A 75 4.08 2.02 1.81
C VAL A 75 4.59 1.69 3.22
N THR A 76 5.88 1.88 3.48
CA THR A 76 6.49 1.64 4.79
C THR A 76 5.89 2.54 5.85
N THR A 77 5.70 3.83 5.54
CA THR A 77 5.07 4.80 6.45
C THR A 77 3.64 4.39 6.76
N MET A 78 2.86 4.02 5.74
CA MET A 78 1.46 3.61 5.91
C MET A 78 1.33 2.36 6.77
N ILE A 79 2.15 1.34 6.53
CA ILE A 79 2.17 0.11 7.32
C ILE A 79 2.61 0.42 8.75
N SER A 80 3.66 1.24 8.93
CA SER A 80 4.12 1.65 10.25
C SER A 80 3.02 2.39 11.01
N LEU A 81 2.29 3.31 10.38
CA LEU A 81 1.18 4.02 11.01
C LEU A 81 0.05 3.06 11.39
N ASN A 82 -0.38 2.16 10.49
CA ASN A 82 -1.39 1.16 10.84
C ASN A 82 -1.00 0.35 12.10
N HIS A 83 0.27 -0.05 12.19
CA HIS A 83 0.78 -0.82 13.34
C HIS A 83 1.05 -0.01 14.60
N LEU A 84 1.34 1.30 14.49
CA LEU A 84 1.33 2.20 15.64
C LEU A 84 -0.08 2.29 16.25
N GLY A 85 -1.12 2.16 15.43
CA GLY A 85 -2.51 1.97 15.86
C GLY A 85 -2.63 0.88 16.93
N ALA A 86 -2.05 -0.29 16.66
CA ALA A 86 -2.05 -1.44 17.57
C ALA A 86 -1.25 -1.22 18.88
N LEU A 87 -0.45 -0.16 19.00
CA LEU A 87 0.20 0.24 20.26
C LEU A 87 -0.68 1.15 21.14
N GLY A 88 -1.98 1.25 20.84
CA GLY A 88 -2.95 2.04 21.59
C GLY A 88 -3.32 3.38 20.92
N PHE A 89 -2.79 3.67 19.73
CA PHE A 89 -3.18 4.88 19.00
C PHE A 89 -4.64 4.83 18.53
N TYR A 90 -5.16 3.64 18.22
CA TYR A 90 -6.58 3.44 17.93
C TYR A 90 -7.45 3.94 19.08
N GLU A 91 -7.08 3.63 20.34
CA GLU A 91 -7.87 4.00 21.53
C GLU A 91 -7.64 5.45 21.98
N SER A 92 -6.42 5.98 21.80
CA SER A 92 -6.02 7.29 22.35
C SER A 92 -6.44 8.49 21.49
N SER A 93 -6.75 8.29 20.21
CA SER A 93 -7.04 9.36 19.26
C SER A 93 -8.29 9.05 18.45
N GLN A 94 -9.36 9.79 18.74
CA GLN A 94 -10.71 9.64 18.16
C GLN A 94 -10.76 9.65 16.62
N TYR A 95 -9.74 10.18 15.95
CA TYR A 95 -9.67 10.28 14.49
C TYR A 95 -8.53 9.48 13.87
N TYR A 96 -7.81 8.67 14.65
CA TYR A 96 -6.64 7.96 14.15
C TYR A 96 -7.00 6.93 13.10
N ASP A 97 -8.02 6.14 13.39
CA ASP A 97 -8.49 5.09 12.50
C ASP A 97 -9.02 5.68 11.17
N MET A 98 -9.92 6.66 11.27
CA MET A 98 -10.40 7.45 10.13
C MET A 98 -9.25 8.08 9.31
N PHE A 99 -8.20 8.58 9.97
CA PHE A 99 -7.03 9.10 9.29
C PHE A 99 -6.34 8.01 8.44
N LEU A 100 -6.18 6.80 8.97
CA LEU A 100 -5.63 5.67 8.22
C LEU A 100 -6.55 5.27 7.06
N HIS A 101 -7.85 5.11 7.32
CA HIS A 101 -8.85 4.76 6.31
C HIS A 101 -9.00 5.82 5.21
N PHE A 102 -8.62 7.07 5.48
CA PHE A 102 -8.56 8.11 4.46
C PHE A 102 -7.24 8.10 3.67
N PHE A 103 -6.10 8.14 4.35
CA PHE A 103 -4.82 8.34 3.66
C PHE A 103 -4.31 7.05 2.98
N LEU A 104 -4.54 5.88 3.57
CA LEU A 104 -4.08 4.62 3.00
C LEU A 104 -4.68 4.38 1.60
N PRO A 105 -6.01 4.44 1.39
CA PRO A 105 -6.57 4.20 0.07
C PRO A 105 -6.28 5.33 -0.92
N PHE A 106 -6.16 6.58 -0.45
CA PHE A 106 -5.70 7.71 -1.27
C PHE A 106 -4.33 7.42 -1.90
N PHE A 107 -3.34 7.05 -1.08
CA PHE A 107 -1.99 6.78 -1.56
C PHE A 107 -1.93 5.51 -2.41
N ILE A 108 -2.65 4.45 -2.04
CA ILE A 108 -2.75 3.23 -2.86
C ILE A 108 -3.32 3.56 -4.25
N THR A 109 -4.36 4.39 -4.32
CA THR A 109 -4.94 4.80 -5.61
C THR A 109 -3.93 5.55 -6.47
N LEU A 110 -3.15 6.47 -5.88
CA LEU A 110 -2.10 7.19 -6.61
C LEU A 110 -0.99 6.27 -7.11
N ILE A 111 -0.56 5.31 -6.28
CA ILE A 111 0.44 4.30 -6.66
C ILE A 111 -0.09 3.46 -7.82
N LEU A 112 -1.30 2.93 -7.73
CA LEU A 112 -1.94 2.13 -8.78
C LEU A 112 -2.15 2.92 -10.07
N ALA A 113 -2.60 4.18 -9.98
CA ALA A 113 -2.75 5.06 -11.14
C ALA A 113 -1.39 5.33 -11.80
N GLY A 114 -0.34 5.48 -10.99
CA GLY A 114 1.04 5.58 -11.45
C GLY A 114 1.51 4.33 -12.19
N ILE A 115 1.27 3.14 -11.62
CA ILE A 115 1.63 1.84 -12.22
C ILE A 115 0.89 1.63 -13.54
N PHE A 116 -0.43 1.77 -13.54
CA PHE A 116 -1.26 1.62 -14.75
C PHE A 116 -0.93 2.69 -15.81
N GLY A 117 -0.59 3.90 -15.37
CA GLY A 117 -0.16 4.97 -16.25
C GLY A 117 1.19 4.71 -16.91
N ALA A 118 2.16 4.19 -16.17
CA ALA A 118 3.45 3.78 -16.70
C ALA A 118 3.31 2.66 -17.74
N ASP A 119 2.52 1.64 -17.44
CA ASP A 119 2.21 0.55 -18.38
C ASP A 119 1.53 1.06 -19.65
N ALA A 120 0.49 1.89 -19.51
CA ALA A 120 -0.24 2.46 -20.64
C ALA A 120 0.63 3.38 -21.50
N TYR A 121 1.55 4.13 -20.88
CA TYR A 121 2.51 5.00 -21.58
C TYR A 121 3.45 4.18 -22.48
N LEU A 122 4.00 3.08 -21.97
CA LEU A 122 4.92 2.22 -22.74
C LEU A 122 4.23 1.52 -23.91
N HIS A 123 2.96 1.16 -23.75
CA HIS A 123 2.18 0.51 -24.81
C HIS A 123 1.44 1.49 -25.73
N GLN A 124 1.71 2.80 -25.63
CA GLN A 124 1.07 3.87 -26.41
C GLN A 124 -0.47 3.89 -26.32
N LYS A 125 -1.03 3.40 -25.21
CA LYS A 125 -2.48 3.34 -24.94
C LYS A 125 -2.87 4.34 -23.85
N TYR A 126 -2.32 5.55 -23.93
CA TYR A 126 -2.40 6.53 -22.86
C TYR A 126 -3.78 7.21 -22.78
N ASN A 127 -4.69 6.64 -21.97
CA ASN A 127 -5.97 7.24 -21.63
C ASN A 127 -6.06 7.43 -20.11
N LEU A 128 -5.82 8.66 -19.66
CA LEU A 128 -5.80 9.03 -18.24
C LEU A 128 -7.10 8.68 -17.52
N ARG A 129 -8.24 8.82 -18.20
CA ARG A 129 -9.55 8.51 -17.60
C ARG A 129 -9.71 7.02 -17.35
N SER A 130 -9.29 6.19 -18.31
CA SER A 130 -9.30 4.72 -18.13
C SER A 130 -8.34 4.29 -17.02
N ILE A 131 -7.16 4.89 -16.93
CA ILE A 131 -6.19 4.64 -15.85
C ILE A 131 -6.79 4.96 -14.48
N GLN A 132 -7.40 6.13 -14.32
CA GLN A 132 -8.06 6.54 -13.08
C GLN A 132 -9.19 5.59 -12.69
N ILE A 133 -10.05 5.19 -13.64
CA ILE A 133 -11.16 4.28 -13.39
C ILE A 133 -10.65 2.91 -12.93
N LYS A 134 -9.58 2.38 -13.56
CA LYS A 134 -8.98 1.11 -13.16
C LYS A 134 -8.38 1.18 -11.75
N ALA A 135 -7.62 2.24 -11.46
CA ALA A 135 -7.02 2.44 -10.13
C ALA A 135 -8.09 2.58 -9.05
N LEU A 136 -9.14 3.36 -9.32
CA LEU A 136 -10.28 3.54 -8.43
C LEU A 136 -11.02 2.22 -8.21
N GLY A 137 -11.36 1.49 -9.27
CA GLY A 137 -12.09 0.23 -9.18
C GLY A 137 -11.33 -0.82 -8.36
N LEU A 138 -10.02 -0.95 -8.58
CA LEU A 138 -9.18 -1.86 -7.80
C LEU A 138 -9.06 -1.41 -6.34
N THR A 139 -8.91 -0.11 -6.07
CA THR A 139 -8.79 0.37 -4.68
C THR A 139 -10.08 0.22 -3.91
N ILE A 140 -11.25 0.52 -4.51
CA ILE A 140 -12.55 0.29 -3.87
C ILE A 140 -12.75 -1.19 -3.57
N PHE A 141 -12.37 -2.09 -4.51
CA PHE A 141 -12.39 -3.52 -4.25
C PHE A 141 -11.52 -3.90 -3.04
N LEU A 142 -10.31 -3.35 -2.94
CA LEU A 142 -9.41 -3.62 -1.81
C LEU A 142 -9.95 -3.10 -0.48
N ILE A 143 -10.56 -1.91 -0.45
CA ILE A 143 -11.22 -1.37 0.75
C ILE A 143 -12.31 -2.34 1.20
N VAL A 144 -13.28 -2.64 0.34
CA VAL A 144 -14.42 -3.52 0.70
C VAL A 144 -13.94 -4.92 1.09
N PHE A 145 -12.94 -5.44 0.39
CA PHE A 145 -12.35 -6.74 0.69
C PHE A 145 -11.68 -6.75 2.07
N TRP A 146 -10.91 -5.72 2.41
CA TRP A 146 -10.23 -5.59 3.70
C TRP A 146 -11.22 -5.55 4.86
N GLU A 147 -12.23 -4.70 4.78
CA GLU A 147 -13.29 -4.58 5.79
C GLU A 147 -14.08 -5.88 5.98
N THR A 148 -14.39 -6.54 4.87
CA THR A 148 -15.04 -7.85 4.90
C THR A 148 -14.15 -8.88 5.58
N PHE A 149 -12.84 -8.83 5.30
CA PHE A 149 -11.86 -9.70 5.93
C PHE A 149 -11.73 -9.45 7.44
N GLU A 150 -11.74 -8.19 7.90
CA GLU A 150 -11.71 -7.86 9.33
C GLU A 150 -12.95 -8.36 10.06
N TYR A 151 -14.13 -8.10 9.48
CA TYR A 151 -15.38 -8.61 10.03
C TYR A 151 -15.37 -10.14 10.19
N PHE A 152 -15.06 -10.88 9.13
CA PHE A 152 -15.02 -12.34 9.22
C PHE A 152 -13.85 -12.85 10.06
N GLY A 153 -12.72 -12.13 10.07
CA GLY A 153 -11.56 -12.43 10.89
C GLY A 153 -11.94 -12.46 12.37
N ASP A 154 -12.68 -11.46 12.83
CA ASP A 154 -13.17 -11.39 14.20
C ASP A 154 -14.14 -12.52 14.55
N GLN A 155 -15.06 -12.86 13.63
CA GLN A 155 -16.01 -13.96 13.87
C GLN A 155 -15.33 -15.34 13.92
N ILE A 156 -14.31 -15.57 13.09
CA ILE A 156 -13.66 -16.89 12.95
C ILE A 156 -12.55 -17.07 13.99
N PHE A 157 -11.74 -16.04 14.21
CA PHE A 157 -10.53 -16.12 15.03
C PHE A 157 -10.68 -15.47 16.41
N GLY A 158 -11.84 -14.85 16.71
CA GLY A 158 -12.04 -14.12 17.96
C GLY A 158 -11.09 -12.94 18.10
N THR A 159 -10.66 -12.36 16.97
CA THR A 159 -9.84 -11.16 16.97
C THR A 159 -10.67 -9.93 17.34
N HIS A 160 -9.99 -8.83 17.68
CA HIS A 160 -10.54 -7.48 17.74
C HIS A 160 -9.87 -6.67 16.62
N MET A 161 -10.28 -6.91 15.39
CA MET A 161 -9.89 -6.13 14.21
C MET A 161 -11.03 -5.20 13.77
N TYR A 162 -12.27 -5.62 13.99
CA TYR A 162 -13.50 -4.90 13.68
C TYR A 162 -13.95 -4.08 14.90
N GLY A 163 -13.94 -2.75 14.77
CA GLY A 163 -14.58 -1.84 15.71
C GLY A 163 -13.97 -1.75 17.09
N GLN A 164 -14.07 -0.55 17.65
CA GLN A 164 -14.04 -0.42 19.11
C GLN A 164 -15.36 -0.94 19.68
N THR A 165 -15.30 -1.46 20.91
CA THR A 165 -16.49 -1.96 21.59
C THR A 165 -17.52 -0.83 21.70
N GLY A 166 -18.64 -0.94 20.97
CA GLY A 166 -19.72 0.06 20.95
C GLY A 166 -19.98 0.73 19.60
N GLU A 167 -19.18 0.47 18.56
CA GLU A 167 -19.31 1.13 17.25
C GLU A 167 -19.91 0.19 16.19
N SER A 168 -21.24 0.05 16.17
CA SER A 168 -21.96 -0.87 15.27
C SER A 168 -21.90 -0.53 13.78
N TYR A 169 -21.31 0.62 13.42
CA TYR A 169 -21.25 1.12 12.04
C TYR A 169 -19.82 1.33 11.52
N ASP A 170 -18.82 0.81 12.24
CA ASP A 170 -17.39 1.01 11.97
C ASP A 170 -17.00 0.73 10.51
N THR A 171 -17.18 -0.53 10.05
CA THR A 171 -16.94 -0.89 8.64
C THR A 171 -17.68 -0.02 7.61
N LEU A 172 -18.93 0.36 7.87
CA LEU A 172 -19.62 1.24 6.91
C LEU A 172 -18.93 2.60 6.83
N TYR A 173 -18.51 3.12 7.98
CA TYR A 173 -17.78 4.37 8.06
C TYR A 173 -16.43 4.27 7.35
N ASP A 174 -15.65 3.22 7.58
CA ASP A 174 -14.34 3.01 6.96
C ASP A 174 -14.42 2.82 5.46
N VAL A 175 -15.43 2.08 4.98
CA VAL A 175 -15.73 1.99 3.55
C VAL A 175 -16.04 3.38 2.97
N LEU A 176 -16.87 4.18 3.63
CA LEU A 176 -17.26 5.51 3.13
C LEU A 176 -16.08 6.48 3.13
N VAL A 177 -15.29 6.51 4.20
CA VAL A 177 -14.07 7.31 4.31
C VAL A 177 -13.06 6.90 3.26
N GLY A 178 -12.82 5.59 3.12
CA GLY A 178 -11.97 5.01 2.10
C GLY A 178 -12.40 5.41 0.70
N ILE A 179 -13.68 5.21 0.33
CA ILE A 179 -14.21 5.60 -0.98
C ILE A 179 -14.07 7.11 -1.21
N SER A 180 -14.34 7.95 -0.20
CA SER A 180 -14.23 9.40 -0.33
C SER A 180 -12.79 9.83 -0.70
N SER A 181 -11.80 9.17 -0.12
CA SER A 181 -10.39 9.43 -0.40
C SER A 181 -10.00 9.05 -1.84
N VAL A 182 -10.53 7.94 -2.34
CA VAL A 182 -10.30 7.45 -3.71
C VAL A 182 -10.95 8.38 -4.74
N LEU A 183 -12.13 8.92 -4.43
CA LEU A 183 -12.82 9.88 -5.31
C LEU A 183 -12.01 11.17 -5.50
N ILE A 184 -11.27 11.62 -4.49
CA ILE A 184 -10.38 12.79 -4.64
C ILE A 184 -9.35 12.54 -5.75
N VAL A 185 -8.78 11.33 -5.84
CA VAL A 185 -7.81 10.98 -6.89
C VAL A 185 -8.46 10.94 -8.28
N TYR A 186 -9.74 10.60 -8.37
CA TYR A 186 -10.50 10.68 -9.62
C TYR A 186 -10.70 12.13 -10.09
N PHE A 187 -10.92 13.06 -9.16
CA PHE A 187 -11.07 14.48 -9.45
C PHE A 187 -9.76 15.27 -9.49
N ILE A 188 -8.63 14.66 -9.10
CA ILE A 188 -7.30 15.27 -9.28
C ILE A 188 -7.14 15.67 -10.75
N ASN A 189 -6.70 16.92 -10.96
CA ASN A 189 -6.49 17.46 -12.30
C ASN A 189 -5.53 16.54 -13.08
N GLN A 190 -5.95 16.13 -14.27
CA GLN A 190 -5.22 15.20 -15.14
C GLN A 190 -3.77 15.65 -15.42
N ARG A 191 -3.50 16.96 -15.37
CA ARG A 191 -2.14 17.51 -15.48
C ARG A 191 -1.23 17.06 -14.33
N TYR A 192 -1.75 16.98 -13.09
CA TYR A 192 -0.98 16.46 -11.96
C TYR A 192 -0.74 14.96 -12.08
N LEU A 193 -1.76 14.20 -12.48
CA LEU A 193 -1.59 12.76 -12.69
C LEU A 193 -0.56 12.47 -13.79
N ARG A 194 -0.58 13.24 -14.88
CA ARG A 194 0.46 13.17 -15.92
C ARG A 194 1.85 13.48 -15.38
N LYS A 195 2.00 14.48 -14.51
CA LYS A 195 3.29 14.79 -13.86
C LYS A 195 3.78 13.62 -12.99
N ILE A 196 2.88 12.99 -12.24
CA ILE A 196 3.20 11.81 -11.42
C ILE A 196 3.68 10.66 -12.31
N ILE A 197 2.96 10.35 -13.40
CA ILE A 197 3.34 9.28 -14.33
C ILE A 197 4.68 9.57 -15.02
N LEU A 198 4.95 10.82 -15.40
CA LEU A 198 6.23 11.21 -16.00
C LEU A 198 7.39 11.10 -14.99
N TRP A 199 7.16 11.50 -13.73
CA TRP A 199 8.12 11.34 -12.65
C TRP A 199 8.40 9.85 -12.36
N ILE A 200 7.37 9.01 -12.43
CA ILE A 200 7.47 7.56 -12.32
C ILE A 200 8.31 6.96 -13.43
N THR A 201 8.03 7.28 -14.69
CA THR A 201 8.63 6.59 -15.85
C THR A 201 10.05 7.07 -16.18
N ASN A 202 10.62 7.99 -15.39
CA ASN A 202 11.92 8.64 -15.67
C ASN A 202 12.03 9.21 -17.10
N SER A 203 10.90 9.40 -17.76
CA SER A 203 10.83 9.82 -19.13
C SER A 203 10.77 11.34 -19.13
N ALA A 204 11.84 11.99 -19.63
CA ALA A 204 11.72 13.36 -20.09
C ALA A 204 10.47 13.45 -20.99
N PRO A 205 9.65 14.52 -20.92
CA PRO A 205 8.47 14.64 -21.75
C PRO A 205 8.89 14.50 -23.22
N THR A 206 8.70 13.33 -23.81
CA THR A 206 8.96 13.13 -25.23
C THR A 206 7.91 13.96 -25.95
N LYS A 207 8.41 14.88 -26.79
CA LYS A 207 7.65 15.89 -27.53
C LYS A 207 6.23 15.42 -27.88
N SER A 208 5.25 16.18 -27.36
CA SER A 208 3.85 16.26 -27.77
C SER A 208 3.21 14.93 -28.23
N VAL A 209 2.78 14.11 -27.26
CA VAL A 209 1.50 13.42 -27.45
C VAL A 209 0.47 14.54 -27.62
N LYS A 210 0.00 14.74 -28.87
CA LYS A 210 -1.07 15.70 -29.15
C LYS A 210 -2.26 15.29 -28.31
N ASP A 211 -2.69 16.17 -27.40
CA ASP A 211 -3.87 15.96 -26.58
C ASP A 211 -5.07 15.83 -27.56
N SER A 212 -5.51 14.59 -27.79
CA SER A 212 -6.70 14.24 -28.58
C SER A 212 -7.88 14.00 -27.66
#